data_AF-A0A9D8BPP4-F1
#
_entry.id   AF-A0A9D8BPP4-F1
#
_cell.length_a   1.000
_cell.length_b   1.000
_cell.length_c   1.000
_cell.angle_alpha   90.00
_cell.angle_beta   90.00
_cell.angle_gamma   90.00
#
_symmetry.space_group_name_H-M   'P 1'
#
loop_
_entity.id
_entity.type
_entity.pdbx_description
1 polymer ?
#
loop_
_entity_poly.entity_id
_entity_poly.type
_entity_poly.pdbx_seq_one_letter_code
_entity_poly.pdbx_strand_id
1 'polypeptide(L)'
;MKVLGVRPLIWAVLGVTLLTTIVLVVKGRYSGPPSKAGEPVASETGKTGTAGPVVQTPVKVSRVPTHRVSPGETSSAALIGQDRTDRTSATVGLQLHGLRAAVLDKAATAAREATLDRLRQAGYASLPAFGEALQSSSPEVRQKAATALRDIGTADAALLLMEAIATESDPARKRELEEVLATWSDPQAAQVFLEALSQCHDERSREVIARALAPFLTHEMAAVLLQQFNRAGQNADFRLAVAEALSRARPDAVSMALADYLNSTSDEAAIRYLADAAAKTGTHAVAVAVLDMYRRMGTDKNFELFMRAIGGITDPRAVSAFAEALGRHDDQSDVWKIAAVGLSSFGTAEAVDVLVKEARLAQEGSERRQRLIDEIARVKNPSALENLVKAYDVNEQNQPIARALAQAILNCGEDMVLKQYGEEKGQEYVRRFRQLLEPGM
;
A
#
# COMPACT_ATOMS: atom_id res chain seq x y z
N MET A 1 -14.83 8.75 -66.46
CA MET A 1 -14.70 10.22 -66.52
C MET A 1 -14.77 10.78 -65.11
N LYS A 2 -13.76 11.57 -64.76
CA LYS A 2 -13.60 12.51 -63.62
C LYS A 2 -13.49 11.98 -62.17
N VAL A 3 -12.25 12.17 -61.69
CA VAL A 3 -11.70 12.22 -60.33
C VAL A 3 -11.87 13.64 -59.76
N LEU A 4 -11.50 13.82 -58.47
CA LEU A 4 -11.22 15.03 -57.67
C LEU A 4 -12.39 15.52 -56.79
N GLY A 5 -12.22 15.88 -55.51
CA GLY A 5 -11.05 16.00 -54.65
C GLY A 5 -11.25 17.10 -53.58
N VAL A 6 -10.51 16.98 -52.47
CA VAL A 6 -9.94 18.10 -51.65
C VAL A 6 -10.85 18.80 -50.60
N ARG A 7 -10.60 18.50 -49.31
CA ARG A 7 -10.62 19.45 -48.15
C ARG A 7 -9.31 20.30 -48.19
N PRO A 8 -9.03 21.37 -47.38
CA PRO A 8 -9.73 22.01 -46.24
C PRO A 8 -9.65 23.58 -46.26
N LEU A 9 -10.12 24.30 -45.22
CA LEU A 9 -9.48 25.55 -44.77
C LEU A 9 -9.78 25.88 -43.30
N ILE A 10 -8.71 26.09 -42.54
CA ILE A 10 -8.58 26.58 -41.15
C ILE A 10 -8.40 28.12 -41.18
N TRP A 11 -8.37 28.77 -40.01
CA TRP A 11 -8.06 30.17 -39.63
C TRP A 11 -9.30 31.03 -39.31
N ALA A 12 -9.44 31.79 -38.23
CA ALA A 12 -8.58 32.32 -37.16
C ALA A 12 -9.52 32.67 -35.96
N VAL A 13 -9.23 32.40 -34.67
CA VAL A 13 -8.24 33.01 -33.74
C VAL A 13 -8.60 34.44 -33.26
N LEU A 14 -8.71 34.57 -31.92
CA LEU A 14 -8.48 35.72 -31.02
C LEU A 14 -9.58 36.76 -30.67
N GLY A 15 -9.73 36.97 -29.36
CA GLY A 15 -10.43 38.09 -28.69
C GLY A 15 -11.09 37.66 -27.37
N VAL A 16 -10.40 37.25 -26.29
CA VAL A 16 -9.56 38.03 -25.35
C VAL A 16 -10.32 39.15 -24.61
N THR A 17 -10.71 38.80 -23.38
CA THR A 17 -10.64 39.54 -22.08
C THR A 17 -11.66 40.61 -21.67
N LEU A 18 -12.06 40.44 -20.40
CA LEU A 18 -12.09 41.40 -19.29
C LEU A 18 -13.45 42.00 -18.87
N LEU A 19 -13.87 41.69 -17.63
CA LEU A 19 -14.21 42.61 -16.53
C LEU A 19 -14.88 41.78 -15.39
N THR A 20 -14.21 41.40 -14.30
CA THR A 20 -13.84 42.12 -13.04
C THR A 20 -14.85 42.02 -11.88
N THR A 21 -14.34 41.40 -10.80
CA THR A 21 -14.33 41.88 -9.39
C THR A 21 -15.58 41.75 -8.51
N ILE A 22 -15.49 40.92 -7.46
CA ILE A 22 -15.83 41.30 -6.07
C ILE A 22 -14.76 40.75 -5.11
N VAL A 23 -14.19 41.69 -4.33
CA VAL A 23 -13.25 41.52 -3.22
C VAL A 23 -13.92 42.03 -1.95
N LEU A 24 -13.78 41.30 -0.84
CA LEU A 24 -13.97 41.74 0.56
C LEU A 24 -13.23 40.69 1.42
N VAL A 25 -11.98 40.87 1.88
CA VAL A 25 -11.45 41.77 2.93
C VAL A 25 -12.18 41.65 4.27
N VAL A 26 -11.63 40.84 5.18
CA VAL A 26 -11.50 41.21 6.60
C VAL A 26 -10.08 40.85 7.07
N LYS A 27 -9.40 41.87 7.57
CA LYS A 27 -8.05 41.89 8.16
C LYS A 27 -8.18 41.75 9.69
N GLY A 28 -7.20 41.09 10.31
CA GLY A 28 -6.86 41.21 11.74
C GLY A 28 -5.68 40.29 12.07
N ARG A 29 -4.45 40.62 11.64
CA ARG A 29 -3.38 41.23 12.47
C ARG A 29 -3.27 40.62 13.87
N TYR A 30 -2.22 39.82 14.11
CA TYR A 30 -1.24 40.06 15.18
C TYR A 30 0.10 39.40 14.81
N SER A 31 1.15 40.20 14.89
CA SER A 31 2.57 39.87 14.69
C SER A 31 3.28 39.93 16.06
N GLY A 32 4.23 39.01 16.32
CA GLY A 32 5.02 38.89 17.57
C GLY A 32 6.04 40.04 17.79
N PRO A 33 7.21 39.87 18.47
CA PRO A 33 7.90 38.64 18.93
C PRO A 33 8.56 38.79 20.36
N PRO A 34 9.82 38.41 20.67
CA PRO A 34 10.21 37.26 21.52
C PRO A 34 11.06 37.62 22.78
N SER A 35 11.27 36.69 23.74
CA SER A 35 12.50 36.71 24.59
C SER A 35 12.79 35.41 25.36
N LYS A 36 14.08 35.22 25.61
CA LYS A 36 14.84 34.07 26.15
C LYS A 36 14.78 33.89 27.68
N ALA A 37 15.21 32.68 28.10
CA ALA A 37 16.06 32.32 29.26
C ALA A 37 15.48 32.22 30.69
N GLY A 38 15.85 31.11 31.36
CA GLY A 38 16.09 31.06 32.82
C GLY A 38 15.27 30.05 33.63
N GLU A 39 15.84 28.86 33.88
CA GLU A 39 15.56 28.03 35.08
C GLU A 39 16.11 28.70 36.37
N PRO A 40 16.12 28.08 37.59
CA PRO A 40 15.08 27.38 38.38
C PRO A 40 15.04 27.87 39.88
N VAL A 41 14.34 27.12 40.75
CA VAL A 41 14.59 26.88 42.22
C VAL A 41 13.65 27.50 43.29
N ALA A 42 13.34 26.62 44.26
CA ALA A 42 12.89 26.79 45.68
C ALA A 42 11.42 27.16 45.94
N SER A 43 10.59 26.38 46.65
CA SER A 43 10.69 25.73 47.99
C SER A 43 10.74 26.73 49.15
N GLU A 44 9.64 26.81 49.92
CA GLU A 44 9.55 26.92 51.39
C GLU A 44 8.11 27.30 51.79
N THR A 45 7.35 26.38 52.39
CA THR A 45 7.09 26.26 53.84
C THR A 45 6.31 27.42 54.47
N GLY A 46 5.10 27.09 54.93
CA GLY A 46 4.76 27.25 56.35
C GLY A 46 3.89 28.44 56.79
N LYS A 47 2.77 28.06 57.45
CA LYS A 47 2.09 28.72 58.58
C LYS A 47 1.22 29.94 58.22
N THR A 48 0.07 30.23 58.83
CA THR A 48 -0.75 29.68 59.92
C THR A 48 -2.05 30.50 59.98
N GLY A 49 -3.17 29.87 60.36
CA GLY A 49 -4.17 30.48 61.25
C GLY A 49 -5.30 31.31 60.63
N THR A 50 -6.54 30.88 60.80
CA THR A 50 -7.50 31.41 61.80
C THR A 50 -8.88 30.74 61.64
N ALA A 51 -9.67 30.79 62.71
CA ALA A 51 -10.71 29.83 63.07
C ALA A 51 -12.15 30.32 62.83
N GLY A 52 -13.04 29.34 62.59
CA GLY A 52 -14.42 29.24 63.11
C GLY A 52 -15.59 29.72 62.20
N PRO A 53 -16.85 29.29 62.44
CA PRO A 53 -17.32 28.24 63.34
C PRO A 53 -18.26 27.17 62.71
N VAL A 54 -18.23 26.03 63.40
CA VAL A 54 -19.25 24.99 63.66
C VAL A 54 -20.72 25.30 63.32
N VAL A 55 -21.37 24.37 62.60
CA VAL A 55 -22.76 23.94 62.89
C VAL A 55 -22.79 22.40 62.87
N GLN A 56 -23.16 21.82 64.02
CA GLN A 56 -23.43 20.40 64.22
C GLN A 56 -24.92 20.09 64.00
N THR A 57 -25.22 18.88 63.55
CA THR A 57 -26.02 17.83 64.24
C THR A 57 -26.68 16.88 63.21
N PRO A 58 -27.10 15.64 63.58
CA PRO A 58 -26.47 14.68 64.48
C PRO A 58 -26.37 13.27 63.88
N VAL A 59 -25.49 12.47 64.49
CA VAL A 59 -25.27 11.03 64.25
C VAL A 59 -26.32 10.19 64.98
N LYS A 60 -26.72 9.03 64.41
CA LYS A 60 -27.35 7.92 65.15
C LYS A 60 -26.39 6.72 65.14
N VAL A 61 -25.67 6.52 66.25
CA VAL A 61 -24.85 5.32 66.52
C VAL A 61 -25.73 4.29 67.21
N SER A 62 -25.68 3.04 66.77
CA SER A 62 -26.06 1.89 67.59
C SER A 62 -24.81 1.06 67.91
N ARG A 63 -24.58 0.88 69.21
CA ARG A 63 -23.48 0.14 69.86
C ARG A 63 -23.69 -1.37 69.75
N VAL A 64 -22.61 -2.17 69.69
CA VAL A 64 -22.24 -3.27 70.62
C VAL A 64 -20.71 -3.56 70.50
N PRO A 65 -20.03 -4.36 71.37
CA PRO A 65 -19.14 -3.88 72.42
C PRO A 65 -17.65 -4.21 72.24
N THR A 66 -16.84 -3.67 73.16
CA THR A 66 -15.38 -3.69 73.31
C THR A 66 -14.77 -5.02 73.76
N HIS A 67 -13.59 -5.41 73.24
CA HIS A 67 -12.43 -5.85 74.02
C HIS A 67 -11.10 -5.80 73.22
N ARG A 68 -10.00 -5.61 73.97
CA ARG A 68 -8.60 -5.18 73.67
C ARG A 68 -7.68 -6.14 72.86
N VAL A 69 -6.83 -5.56 71.98
CA VAL A 69 -5.31 -5.59 71.87
C VAL A 69 -4.61 -6.98 71.94
N SER A 70 -3.71 -7.49 71.08
CA SER A 70 -2.85 -7.09 69.92
C SER A 70 -2.26 -8.40 69.28
N PRO A 71 -1.13 -8.40 68.53
CA PRO A 71 -0.93 -8.06 67.12
C PRO A 71 -0.58 -9.31 66.26
N GLY A 72 -0.97 -9.30 64.99
CA GLY A 72 -0.63 -10.37 64.04
C GLY A 72 -0.92 -9.89 62.63
N GLU A 73 0.00 -9.10 62.09
CA GLU A 73 -0.04 -8.63 60.71
C GLU A 73 0.15 -9.79 59.72
N THR A 74 -0.39 -9.58 58.52
CA THR A 74 -0.26 -10.32 57.26
C THR A 74 -1.29 -11.42 56.99
N SER A 75 -1.93 -11.31 55.81
CA SER A 75 -2.89 -12.24 55.18
C SER A 75 -4.37 -12.06 55.50
N SER A 76 -4.99 -10.95 55.03
CA SER A 76 -6.42 -10.93 54.65
C SER A 76 -6.86 -9.75 53.76
N ALA A 77 -5.93 -9.02 53.12
CA ALA A 77 -6.28 -7.98 52.14
C ALA A 77 -6.26 -8.50 50.67
N ALA A 78 -5.74 -9.71 50.42
CA ALA A 78 -5.60 -10.27 49.07
C ALA A 78 -6.86 -10.98 48.55
N LEU A 79 -7.83 -11.33 49.41
CA LEU A 79 -9.02 -12.11 49.01
C LEU A 79 -10.27 -11.30 48.65
N ILE A 80 -10.27 -9.97 48.86
CA ILE A 80 -11.44 -9.12 48.56
C ILE A 80 -11.29 -8.40 47.20
N GLY A 81 -10.09 -8.43 46.59
CA GLY A 81 -9.82 -7.86 45.26
C GLY A 81 -10.16 -8.80 44.10
N GLN A 82 -9.89 -10.11 44.23
CA GLN A 82 -10.07 -11.08 43.15
C GLN A 82 -11.55 -11.47 42.91
N ASP A 83 -12.37 -11.55 43.97
CA ASP A 83 -13.80 -11.90 43.86
C ASP A 83 -14.65 -10.77 43.23
N ARG A 84 -14.14 -9.52 43.19
CA ARG A 84 -14.80 -8.40 42.50
C ARG A 84 -14.47 -8.36 41.01
N THR A 85 -13.24 -8.65 40.60
CA THR A 85 -12.84 -8.73 39.20
C THR A 85 -13.44 -9.94 38.48
N ASP A 86 -13.58 -11.07 39.18
CA ASP A 86 -14.23 -12.27 38.63
C ASP A 86 -15.74 -12.12 38.51
N ARG A 87 -16.40 -11.41 39.44
CA ARG A 87 -17.83 -11.10 39.31
C ARG A 87 -18.12 -10.08 38.21
N THR A 88 -17.29 -9.05 38.00
CA THR A 88 -17.49 -8.13 36.87
C THR A 88 -17.19 -8.81 35.52
N SER A 89 -16.15 -9.65 35.45
CA SER A 89 -15.81 -10.43 34.25
C SER A 89 -16.87 -11.49 33.91
N ALA A 90 -17.43 -12.17 34.92
CA ALA A 90 -18.52 -13.12 34.74
C ALA A 90 -19.85 -12.44 34.39
N THR A 91 -20.14 -11.26 34.95
CA THR A 91 -21.39 -10.53 34.63
C THR A 91 -21.34 -9.91 33.23
N VAL A 92 -20.18 -9.41 32.81
CA VAL A 92 -19.93 -8.93 31.44
C VAL A 92 -19.89 -10.09 30.44
N GLY A 93 -19.27 -11.22 30.79
CA GLY A 93 -19.27 -12.44 29.98
C GLY A 93 -20.65 -13.11 29.84
N LEU A 94 -21.48 -13.06 30.88
CA LEU A 94 -22.87 -13.56 30.84
C LEU A 94 -23.79 -12.64 30.04
N GLN A 95 -23.57 -11.32 30.04
CA GLN A 95 -24.29 -10.40 29.17
C GLN A 95 -23.91 -10.55 27.70
N LEU A 96 -22.62 -10.76 27.39
CA LEU A 96 -22.13 -11.05 26.04
C LEU A 96 -22.61 -12.41 25.49
N HIS A 97 -22.71 -13.45 26.33
CA HIS A 97 -23.25 -14.76 25.91
C HIS A 97 -24.76 -14.71 25.61
N GLY A 98 -25.54 -13.96 26.39
CA GLY A 98 -26.97 -13.75 26.13
C GLY A 98 -27.24 -12.94 24.86
N LEU A 99 -26.36 -11.99 24.54
CA LEU A 99 -26.44 -11.17 23.33
C LEU A 99 -26.00 -11.92 22.06
N ARG A 100 -25.07 -12.88 22.16
CA ARG A 100 -24.64 -13.74 21.04
C ARG A 100 -25.78 -14.62 20.50
N ALA A 101 -26.70 -15.07 21.36
CA ALA A 101 -27.87 -15.83 20.96
C ALA A 101 -28.90 -14.98 20.18
N ALA A 102 -29.00 -13.68 20.48
CA ALA A 102 -29.91 -12.76 19.80
C ALA A 102 -29.43 -12.33 18.39
N VAL A 103 -28.11 -12.31 18.15
CA VAL A 103 -27.52 -11.96 16.84
C VAL A 103 -27.66 -13.09 15.81
N LEU A 104 -27.90 -14.33 16.26
CA LEU A 104 -28.04 -15.50 15.39
C LEU A 104 -29.48 -15.72 14.87
N ASP A 105 -30.47 -14.95 15.34
CA ASP A 105 -31.82 -15.04 14.81
C ASP A 105 -31.96 -14.20 13.53
N LYS A 106 -32.40 -14.85 12.44
CA LYS A 106 -32.41 -14.29 11.06
C LYS A 106 -33.55 -13.30 10.80
N ALA A 107 -34.30 -12.89 11.83
CA ALA A 107 -35.47 -12.04 11.69
C ALA A 107 -35.25 -10.63 12.27
N ALA A 108 -35.38 -9.62 11.40
CA ALA A 108 -35.44 -8.17 11.67
C ALA A 108 -34.10 -7.39 11.74
N THR A 109 -33.78 -6.72 10.64
CA THR A 109 -32.64 -5.79 10.45
C THR A 109 -32.61 -4.62 11.44
N ALA A 110 -33.77 -4.12 11.90
CA ALA A 110 -33.84 -3.00 12.85
C ALA A 110 -33.48 -3.41 14.30
N ALA A 111 -33.74 -4.66 14.70
CA ALA A 111 -33.40 -5.18 16.02
C ALA A 111 -31.89 -5.44 16.17
N ARG A 112 -31.23 -5.79 15.06
CA ARG A 112 -29.76 -5.91 15.00
C ARG A 112 -29.08 -4.56 15.20
N GLU A 113 -29.52 -3.50 14.54
CA GLU A 113 -28.94 -2.17 14.74
C GLU A 113 -29.19 -1.62 16.15
N ALA A 114 -30.40 -1.76 16.70
CA ALA A 114 -30.67 -1.33 18.09
C ALA A 114 -29.86 -2.12 19.14
N THR A 115 -29.55 -3.38 18.87
CA THR A 115 -28.73 -4.24 19.74
C THR A 115 -27.25 -3.92 19.60
N LEU A 116 -26.78 -3.65 18.38
CA LEU A 116 -25.44 -3.11 18.11
C LEU A 116 -25.27 -1.72 18.71
N ASP A 117 -26.28 -0.85 18.70
CA ASP A 117 -26.22 0.47 19.30
C ASP A 117 -26.19 0.40 20.83
N ARG A 118 -26.89 -0.56 21.44
CA ARG A 118 -26.76 -0.84 22.89
C ARG A 118 -25.41 -1.45 23.25
N LEU A 119 -24.86 -2.33 22.41
CA LEU A 119 -23.51 -2.89 22.53
C LEU A 119 -22.43 -1.82 22.30
N ARG A 120 -22.64 -0.89 21.37
CA ARG A 120 -21.80 0.27 21.13
C ARG A 120 -21.85 1.19 22.33
N GLN A 121 -23.03 1.56 22.83
CA GLN A 121 -23.17 2.42 24.02
C GLN A 121 -22.57 1.80 25.29
N ALA A 122 -22.73 0.49 25.50
CA ALA A 122 -22.06 -0.22 26.59
C ALA A 122 -20.54 -0.39 26.33
N GLY A 123 -20.16 -0.61 25.08
CA GLY A 123 -18.79 -0.78 24.58
C GLY A 123 -17.94 0.48 24.68
N TYR A 124 -18.52 1.64 24.36
CA TYR A 124 -17.91 2.97 24.45
C TYR A 124 -17.46 3.32 25.87
N ALA A 125 -18.26 2.98 26.88
CA ALA A 125 -17.90 3.15 28.28
C ALA A 125 -16.77 2.20 28.73
N SER A 126 -16.58 1.08 28.03
CA SER A 126 -15.55 0.07 28.33
C SER A 126 -14.26 0.21 27.50
N LEU A 127 -14.22 1.07 26.49
CA LEU A 127 -13.03 1.27 25.65
C LEU A 127 -11.76 1.61 26.45
N PRO A 128 -11.78 2.51 27.46
CA PRO A 128 -10.60 2.75 28.30
C PRO A 128 -10.15 1.51 29.07
N ALA A 129 -11.10 0.71 29.58
CA ALA A 129 -10.79 -0.54 30.29
C ALA A 129 -10.18 -1.60 29.36
N PHE A 130 -10.61 -1.66 28.09
CA PHE A 130 -9.95 -2.51 27.10
C PHE A 130 -8.56 -2.00 26.74
N GLY A 131 -8.35 -0.69 26.64
CA GLY A 131 -7.02 -0.08 26.47
C GLY A 131 -6.05 -0.49 27.58
N GLU A 132 -6.48 -0.45 28.85
CA GLU A 132 -5.67 -0.94 29.98
C GLU A 132 -5.44 -2.46 29.90
N ALA A 133 -6.47 -3.24 29.55
CA ALA A 133 -6.37 -4.69 29.46
C ALA A 133 -5.42 -5.16 28.34
N LEU A 134 -5.30 -4.39 27.25
CA LEU A 134 -4.30 -4.62 26.19
C LEU A 134 -2.85 -4.47 26.70
N GLN A 135 -2.63 -3.75 27.79
CA GLN A 135 -1.31 -3.58 28.42
C GLN A 135 -1.04 -4.60 29.54
N SER A 136 -1.96 -5.55 29.75
CA SER A 136 -1.82 -6.55 30.82
C SER A 136 -0.59 -7.43 30.61
N SER A 137 0.07 -7.81 31.70
CA SER A 137 1.15 -8.81 31.65
C SER A 137 0.64 -10.20 31.27
N SER A 138 -0.63 -10.50 31.54
CA SER A 138 -1.27 -11.78 31.21
C SER A 138 -1.64 -11.84 29.72
N PRO A 139 -1.09 -12.80 28.95
CA PRO A 139 -1.45 -13.00 27.55
C PRO A 139 -2.95 -13.24 27.35
N GLU A 140 -3.56 -14.04 28.22
CA GLU A 140 -5.00 -14.34 28.12
C GLU A 140 -5.87 -13.09 28.24
N VAL A 141 -5.47 -12.13 29.08
CA VAL A 141 -6.22 -10.88 29.29
C VAL A 141 -6.08 -9.97 28.07
N ARG A 142 -4.87 -9.84 27.50
CA ARG A 142 -4.64 -9.05 26.28
C ARG A 142 -5.41 -9.61 25.09
N GLN A 143 -5.35 -10.92 24.87
CA GLN A 143 -6.06 -11.57 23.77
C GLN A 143 -7.58 -11.39 23.88
N LYS A 144 -8.13 -11.53 25.09
CA LYS A 144 -9.57 -11.30 25.35
C LYS A 144 -9.96 -9.84 25.12
N ALA A 145 -9.12 -8.88 25.50
CA ALA A 145 -9.36 -7.47 25.23
C ALA A 145 -9.35 -7.17 23.72
N ALA A 146 -8.34 -7.66 23.00
CA ALA A 146 -8.23 -7.49 21.55
C ALA A 146 -9.41 -8.12 20.80
N THR A 147 -9.83 -9.33 21.19
CA THR A 147 -10.99 -10.01 20.59
C THR A 147 -12.30 -9.32 20.91
N ALA A 148 -12.46 -8.76 22.12
CA ALA A 148 -13.63 -7.94 22.46
C ALA A 148 -13.70 -6.66 21.62
N LEU A 149 -12.57 -5.99 21.37
CA LEU A 149 -12.49 -4.81 20.50
C LEU A 149 -12.86 -5.15 19.05
N ARG A 150 -12.46 -6.33 18.56
CA ARG A 150 -12.95 -6.87 17.28
C ARG A 150 -14.46 -7.00 17.26
N ASP A 151 -15.02 -7.63 18.28
CA ASP A 151 -16.45 -7.92 18.32
C ASP A 151 -17.30 -6.64 18.46
N ILE A 152 -16.72 -5.55 19.01
CA ILE A 152 -17.33 -4.21 19.01
C ILE A 152 -17.41 -3.64 17.58
N GLY A 153 -16.35 -3.78 16.79
CA GLY A 153 -16.36 -3.44 15.36
C GLY A 153 -16.66 -1.96 15.06
N THR A 154 -16.24 -1.02 15.92
CA THR A 154 -16.33 0.43 15.67
C THR A 154 -14.97 1.02 15.28
N ALA A 155 -14.98 2.21 14.68
CA ALA A 155 -13.75 2.92 14.34
C ALA A 155 -12.87 3.16 15.59
N ASP A 156 -13.48 3.56 16.71
CA ASP A 156 -12.77 3.77 17.98
C ASP A 156 -12.16 2.48 18.56
N ALA A 157 -12.86 1.34 18.44
CA ALA A 157 -12.33 0.06 18.89
C ALA A 157 -11.16 -0.42 18.00
N ALA A 158 -11.26 -0.19 16.69
CA ALA A 158 -10.18 -0.44 15.76
C ALA A 158 -8.96 0.44 16.06
N LEU A 159 -9.17 1.75 16.27
CA LEU A 159 -8.12 2.70 16.63
C LEU A 159 -7.36 2.25 17.89
N LEU A 160 -8.06 1.83 18.94
CA LEU A 160 -7.41 1.35 20.18
C LEU A 160 -6.57 0.09 19.96
N LEU A 161 -7.06 -0.86 19.15
CA LEU A 161 -6.27 -2.06 18.81
C LEU A 161 -5.04 -1.69 17.98
N MET A 162 -5.19 -0.75 17.04
CA MET A 162 -4.09 -0.29 16.17
C MET A 162 -3.04 0.50 16.93
N GLU A 163 -3.45 1.35 17.87
CA GLU A 163 -2.55 2.06 18.77
C GLU A 163 -1.75 1.08 19.63
N ALA A 164 -2.40 0.03 20.15
CA ALA A 164 -1.70 -1.02 20.89
C ALA A 164 -0.69 -1.78 20.03
N ILE A 165 -1.02 -2.13 18.78
CA ILE A 165 -0.08 -2.74 17.83
C ILE A 165 1.09 -1.81 17.49
N ALA A 166 0.80 -0.52 17.33
CA ALA A 166 1.77 0.50 16.95
C ALA A 166 2.77 0.82 18.06
N THR A 167 2.34 0.74 19.32
CA THR A 167 3.15 1.04 20.51
C THR A 167 3.81 -0.20 21.13
N GLU A 168 3.40 -1.41 20.76
CA GLU A 168 3.99 -2.65 21.26
C GLU A 168 5.41 -2.86 20.72
N SER A 169 6.33 -3.07 21.66
CA SER A 169 7.76 -3.24 21.41
C SER A 169 8.19 -4.70 21.43
N ASP A 170 7.44 -5.57 22.12
CA ASP A 170 7.69 -7.00 22.16
C ASP A 170 7.15 -7.68 20.88
N PRO A 171 8.00 -8.31 20.06
CA PRO A 171 7.56 -8.91 18.80
C PRO A 171 6.53 -10.03 18.96
N ALA A 172 6.56 -10.78 20.07
CA ALA A 172 5.61 -11.86 20.31
C ALA A 172 4.23 -11.30 20.66
N ARG A 173 4.16 -10.28 21.50
CA ARG A 173 2.90 -9.58 21.82
C ARG A 173 2.33 -8.84 20.63
N LYS A 174 3.18 -8.19 19.83
CA LYS A 174 2.74 -7.51 18.62
C LYS A 174 2.08 -8.49 17.64
N ARG A 175 2.70 -9.65 17.45
CA ARG A 175 2.15 -10.72 16.61
C ARG A 175 0.80 -11.22 17.12
N GLU A 176 0.64 -11.37 18.43
CA GLU A 176 -0.64 -11.76 19.06
C GLU A 176 -1.77 -10.78 18.71
N LEU A 177 -1.50 -9.48 18.78
CA LEU A 177 -2.47 -8.44 18.43
C LEU A 177 -2.76 -8.38 16.92
N GLU A 178 -1.72 -8.55 16.08
CA GLU A 178 -1.85 -8.63 14.63
C GLU A 178 -2.66 -9.86 14.18
N GLU A 179 -2.54 -10.99 14.89
CA GLU A 179 -3.36 -12.19 14.64
C GLU A 179 -4.84 -11.90 14.88
N VAL A 180 -5.18 -11.16 15.94
CA VAL A 180 -6.57 -10.74 16.17
C VAL A 180 -7.03 -9.79 15.05
N LEU A 181 -6.20 -8.84 14.64
CA LEU A 181 -6.49 -7.94 13.52
C LEU A 181 -6.78 -8.72 12.22
N ALA A 182 -6.01 -9.77 11.92
CA ALA A 182 -6.24 -10.62 10.76
C ALA A 182 -7.61 -11.33 10.79
N THR A 183 -8.18 -11.57 11.97
CA THR A 183 -9.53 -12.15 12.11
C THR A 183 -10.67 -11.19 11.78
N TRP A 184 -10.40 -9.89 11.53
CA TRP A 184 -11.39 -8.92 11.05
C TRP A 184 -11.77 -9.14 9.58
N SER A 185 -11.95 -10.38 9.13
CA SER A 185 -12.06 -10.72 7.70
C SER A 185 -13.43 -10.41 7.05
N ASP A 186 -14.36 -9.77 7.75
CA ASP A 186 -15.69 -9.41 7.22
C ASP A 186 -15.60 -8.13 6.37
N PRO A 187 -16.26 -8.06 5.19
CA PRO A 187 -16.41 -6.81 4.41
C PRO A 187 -16.85 -5.58 5.22
N GLN A 188 -17.56 -5.71 6.33
CA GLN A 188 -17.91 -4.59 7.21
C GLN A 188 -16.69 -3.95 7.90
N ALA A 189 -15.63 -4.72 8.15
CA ALA A 189 -14.38 -4.22 8.74
C ALA A 189 -13.69 -3.19 7.82
N ALA A 190 -13.89 -3.31 6.51
CA ALA A 190 -13.32 -2.40 5.51
C ALA A 190 -13.73 -0.94 5.77
N GLN A 191 -15.02 -0.70 6.03
CA GLN A 191 -15.55 0.63 6.31
C GLN A 191 -15.07 1.16 7.66
N VAL A 192 -15.02 0.29 8.67
CA VAL A 192 -14.49 0.62 10.00
C VAL A 192 -13.03 1.08 9.90
N PHE A 193 -12.20 0.39 9.13
CA PHE A 193 -10.80 0.76 8.94
C PHE A 193 -10.60 2.03 8.11
N LEU A 194 -11.46 2.29 7.12
CA LEU A 194 -11.45 3.57 6.39
C LEU A 194 -11.85 4.74 7.29
N GLU A 195 -12.89 4.55 8.11
CA GLU A 195 -13.33 5.54 9.08
C GLU A 195 -12.23 5.79 10.12
N ALA A 196 -11.63 4.74 10.68
CA ALA A 196 -10.48 4.82 11.57
C ALA A 196 -9.30 5.56 10.91
N LEU A 197 -8.98 5.27 9.65
CA LEU A 197 -7.91 5.97 8.92
C LEU A 197 -8.17 7.48 8.83
N SER A 198 -9.43 7.89 8.68
CA SER A 198 -9.82 9.31 8.59
C SER A 198 -9.75 10.03 9.93
N GLN A 199 -10.02 9.33 11.03
CA GLN A 199 -10.00 9.86 12.40
C GLN A 199 -8.61 9.77 13.05
N CYS A 200 -7.73 8.91 12.52
CA CYS A 200 -6.41 8.67 13.09
C CYS A 200 -5.46 9.85 12.84
N HIS A 201 -4.98 10.46 13.93
CA HIS A 201 -3.95 11.49 13.88
C HIS A 201 -2.54 10.97 14.15
N ASP A 202 -2.42 9.79 14.77
CA ASP A 202 -1.13 9.14 15.03
C ASP A 202 -0.58 8.46 13.77
N GLU A 203 0.68 8.72 13.44
CA GLU A 203 1.31 8.25 12.21
C GLU A 203 1.53 6.73 12.23
N ARG A 204 1.98 6.17 13.35
CA ARG A 204 2.25 4.74 13.48
C ARG A 204 0.96 3.92 13.38
N SER A 205 -0.10 4.39 13.99
CA SER A 205 -1.42 3.77 13.91
C SER A 205 -1.98 3.83 12.49
N ARG A 206 -1.76 4.94 11.76
CA ARG A 206 -2.13 5.05 10.34
C ARG A 206 -1.41 4.02 9.46
N GLU A 207 -0.15 3.71 9.74
CA GLU A 207 0.59 2.65 9.03
C GLU A 207 -0.05 1.27 9.25
N VAL A 208 -0.38 0.95 10.51
CA VAL A 208 -1.06 -0.31 10.87
C VAL A 208 -2.41 -0.40 10.17
N ILE A 209 -3.20 0.69 10.17
CA ILE A 209 -4.48 0.77 9.46
C ILE A 209 -4.31 0.51 7.96
N ALA A 210 -3.35 1.17 7.31
CA ALA A 210 -3.11 1.01 5.87
C ALA A 210 -2.77 -0.45 5.52
N ARG A 211 -1.93 -1.12 6.32
CA ARG A 211 -1.61 -2.54 6.14
C ARG A 211 -2.82 -3.44 6.38
N ALA A 212 -3.63 -3.13 7.39
CA ALA A 212 -4.85 -3.89 7.72
C ALA A 212 -5.89 -3.84 6.60
N LEU A 213 -5.91 -2.77 5.80
CA LEU A 213 -6.84 -2.60 4.69
C LEU A 213 -6.54 -3.51 3.49
N ALA A 214 -5.31 -4.03 3.36
CA ALA A 214 -4.85 -4.78 2.18
C ALA A 214 -5.80 -5.89 1.67
N PRO A 215 -6.32 -6.81 2.51
CA PRO A 215 -7.22 -7.88 2.05
C PRO A 215 -8.62 -7.38 1.66
N PHE A 216 -9.00 -6.15 2.03
CA PHE A 216 -10.32 -5.57 1.79
C PHE A 216 -10.37 -4.64 0.58
N LEU A 217 -9.21 -4.29 0.01
CA LEU A 217 -9.13 -3.24 -1.00
C LEU A 217 -10.04 -3.53 -2.20
N THR A 218 -11.02 -2.65 -2.40
CA THR A 218 -11.73 -2.45 -3.66
C THR A 218 -11.09 -1.29 -4.44
N HIS A 219 -11.57 -1.07 -5.66
CA HIS A 219 -11.17 0.07 -6.48
C HIS A 219 -11.37 1.41 -5.75
N GLU A 220 -12.55 1.61 -5.15
CA GLU A 220 -12.90 2.84 -4.43
C GLU A 220 -12.02 3.01 -3.19
N MET A 221 -11.76 1.94 -2.45
CA MET A 221 -10.91 1.98 -1.26
C MET A 221 -9.45 2.28 -1.62
N ALA A 222 -8.94 1.68 -2.70
CA ALA A 222 -7.61 1.94 -3.19
C ALA A 222 -7.46 3.42 -3.61
N ALA A 223 -8.47 4.00 -4.26
CA ALA A 223 -8.47 5.42 -4.62
C ALA A 223 -8.41 6.34 -3.37
N VAL A 224 -9.19 6.02 -2.32
CA VAL A 224 -9.13 6.75 -1.04
C VAL A 224 -7.75 6.62 -0.40
N LEU A 225 -7.18 5.40 -0.38
CA LEU A 225 -5.87 5.16 0.21
C LEU A 225 -4.75 5.90 -0.55
N LEU A 226 -4.81 5.96 -1.87
CA LEU A 226 -3.90 6.72 -2.73
C LEU A 226 -4.05 8.25 -2.54
N GLN A 227 -5.27 8.73 -2.27
CA GLN A 227 -5.47 10.13 -1.89
C GLN A 227 -4.77 10.45 -0.56
N GLN A 228 -4.87 9.55 0.43
CA GLN A 228 -4.19 9.71 1.72
C GLN A 228 -2.67 9.59 1.58
N PHE A 229 -2.19 8.69 0.72
CA PHE A 229 -0.77 8.56 0.35
C PHE A 229 -0.21 9.88 -0.15
N ASN A 230 -0.93 10.57 -1.06
CA ASN A 230 -0.50 11.85 -1.59
C ASN A 230 -0.43 12.93 -0.50
N ARG A 231 -1.48 13.01 0.34
CA ARG A 231 -1.56 13.97 1.45
C ARG A 231 -0.52 13.76 2.55
N ALA A 232 -0.01 12.55 2.69
CA ALA A 232 1.00 12.22 3.71
C ALA A 232 2.34 12.93 3.51
N GLY A 233 2.54 13.62 2.38
CA GLY A 233 3.73 14.45 2.15
C GLY A 233 5.02 13.64 2.28
N GLN A 234 5.82 13.92 3.32
CA GLN A 234 7.11 13.27 3.55
C GLN A 234 7.05 12.07 4.53
N ASN A 235 5.88 11.68 5.02
CA ASN A 235 5.79 10.50 5.89
C ASN A 235 6.07 9.22 5.07
N ALA A 236 7.32 8.78 5.11
CA ALA A 236 7.83 7.66 4.34
C ALA A 236 7.24 6.32 4.81
N ASP A 237 7.03 6.16 6.11
CA ASP A 237 6.55 4.90 6.69
C ASP A 237 5.09 4.64 6.33
N PHE A 238 4.22 5.67 6.41
CA PHE A 238 2.84 5.56 5.95
C PHE A 238 2.76 5.29 4.45
N ARG A 239 3.57 5.96 3.65
CA ARG A 239 3.62 5.75 2.19
C ARG A 239 4.07 4.34 1.82
N LEU A 240 5.07 3.81 2.55
CA LEU A 240 5.50 2.43 2.40
C LEU A 240 4.39 1.46 2.79
N ALA A 241 3.70 1.69 3.91
CA ALA A 241 2.58 0.86 4.37
C ALA A 241 1.45 0.80 3.33
N VAL A 242 1.10 1.93 2.71
CA VAL A 242 0.12 1.96 1.61
C VAL A 242 0.62 1.19 0.39
N ALA A 243 1.87 1.36 -0.02
CA ALA A 243 2.43 0.64 -1.14
C ALA A 243 2.49 -0.89 -0.90
N GLU A 244 2.82 -1.32 0.32
CA GLU A 244 2.75 -2.71 0.75
C GLU A 244 1.33 -3.26 0.70
N ALA A 245 0.35 -2.48 1.16
CA ALA A 245 -1.06 -2.87 1.12
C ALA A 245 -1.55 -3.08 -0.33
N LEU A 246 -1.26 -2.13 -1.22
CA LEU A 246 -1.57 -2.23 -2.65
C LEU A 246 -0.86 -3.42 -3.30
N SER A 247 0.38 -3.69 -2.91
CA SER A 247 1.18 -4.82 -3.41
C SER A 247 0.65 -6.20 -2.99
N ARG A 248 -0.09 -6.28 -1.87
CA ARG A 248 -0.69 -7.52 -1.34
C ARG A 248 -2.14 -7.69 -1.78
N ALA A 249 -2.77 -6.63 -2.27
CA ALA A 249 -4.13 -6.65 -2.75
C ALA A 249 -4.27 -7.50 -4.03
N ARG A 250 -5.50 -7.86 -4.36
CA ARG A 250 -5.79 -8.51 -5.63
C ARG A 250 -5.58 -7.51 -6.77
N PRO A 251 -4.80 -7.86 -7.82
CA PRO A 251 -4.50 -6.94 -8.92
C PRO A 251 -5.72 -6.30 -9.57
N ASP A 252 -6.78 -7.07 -9.79
CA ASP A 252 -8.04 -6.61 -10.39
C ASP A 252 -8.70 -5.48 -9.59
N ALA A 253 -8.60 -5.55 -8.26
CA ALA A 253 -9.22 -4.56 -7.38
C ALA A 253 -8.50 -3.21 -7.38
N VAL A 254 -7.17 -3.19 -7.55
CA VAL A 254 -6.37 -1.96 -7.40
C VAL A 254 -5.87 -1.36 -8.71
N SER A 255 -5.95 -2.11 -9.82
CA SER A 255 -5.37 -1.73 -11.12
C SER A 255 -5.77 -0.33 -11.60
N MET A 256 -7.07 -0.07 -11.67
CA MET A 256 -7.58 1.19 -12.23
C MET A 256 -7.23 2.37 -11.32
N ALA A 257 -7.44 2.22 -10.00
CA ALA A 257 -7.12 3.28 -9.04
C ALA A 257 -5.62 3.62 -9.05
N LEU A 258 -4.76 2.61 -9.13
CA LEU A 258 -3.31 2.80 -9.22
C LEU A 258 -2.93 3.47 -10.54
N ALA A 259 -3.49 3.04 -11.66
CA ALA A 259 -3.23 3.65 -12.97
C ALA A 259 -3.67 5.11 -13.03
N ASP A 260 -4.88 5.42 -12.56
CA ASP A 260 -5.42 6.78 -12.48
C ASP A 260 -4.56 7.69 -11.61
N TYR A 261 -4.09 7.17 -10.46
CA TYR A 261 -3.20 7.89 -9.57
C TYR A 261 -1.83 8.17 -10.22
N LEU A 262 -1.18 7.16 -10.79
CA LEU A 262 0.11 7.31 -11.46
C LEU A 262 0.00 8.28 -12.66
N ASN A 263 -1.15 8.34 -13.32
CA ASN A 263 -1.41 9.26 -14.42
C ASN A 263 -1.66 10.71 -14.00
N SER A 264 -2.22 10.93 -12.83
CA SER A 264 -2.62 12.27 -12.37
C SER A 264 -1.63 12.90 -11.39
N THR A 265 -0.80 12.09 -10.72
CA THR A 265 0.10 12.58 -9.68
C THR A 265 1.26 13.41 -10.25
N SER A 266 1.60 14.49 -9.53
CA SER A 266 2.81 15.29 -9.75
C SER A 266 3.93 14.94 -8.77
N ASP A 267 3.71 13.95 -7.90
CA ASP A 267 4.67 13.52 -6.91
C ASP A 267 5.68 12.53 -7.50
N GLU A 268 6.86 13.04 -7.85
CA GLU A 268 7.95 12.25 -8.39
C GLU A 268 8.46 11.15 -7.44
N ALA A 269 8.28 11.33 -6.12
CA ALA A 269 8.68 10.32 -5.15
C ALA A 269 7.69 9.15 -5.10
N ALA A 270 6.48 9.29 -5.66
CA ALA A 270 5.45 8.26 -5.61
C ALA A 270 5.93 6.93 -6.22
N ILE A 271 6.67 6.98 -7.33
CA ILE A 271 7.18 5.78 -8.00
C ILE A 271 8.15 4.98 -7.12
N ARG A 272 8.88 5.64 -6.20
CA ARG A 272 9.79 4.97 -5.26
C ARG A 272 9.08 3.95 -4.40
N TYR A 273 7.87 4.29 -3.96
CA TYR A 273 7.03 3.44 -3.14
C TYR A 273 6.20 2.49 -3.99
N LEU A 274 5.58 3.00 -5.07
CA LEU A 274 4.56 2.25 -5.81
C LEU A 274 5.11 1.33 -6.91
N ALA A 275 6.42 1.35 -7.21
CA ALA A 275 6.99 0.50 -8.26
C ALA A 275 6.70 -0.99 -8.04
N ASP A 276 6.81 -1.49 -6.81
CA ASP A 276 6.53 -2.91 -6.52
C ASP A 276 5.03 -3.24 -6.64
N ALA A 277 4.17 -2.31 -6.23
CA ALA A 277 2.73 -2.45 -6.39
C ALA A 277 2.35 -2.45 -7.88
N ALA A 278 2.95 -1.57 -8.68
CA ALA A 278 2.73 -1.49 -10.12
C ALA A 278 3.20 -2.77 -10.82
N ALA A 279 4.39 -3.26 -10.49
CA ALA A 279 4.95 -4.52 -11.00
C ALA A 279 4.05 -5.71 -10.69
N LYS A 280 3.63 -5.88 -9.43
CA LYS A 280 2.78 -7.01 -9.00
C LYS A 280 1.36 -6.95 -9.55
N THR A 281 0.83 -5.74 -9.71
CA THR A 281 -0.48 -5.54 -10.36
C THR A 281 -0.38 -5.98 -11.81
N GLY A 282 0.68 -5.55 -12.50
CA GLY A 282 1.10 -6.14 -13.77
C GLY A 282 0.12 -5.98 -14.94
N THR A 283 -0.85 -5.07 -14.85
CA THR A 283 -1.89 -4.88 -15.87
C THR A 283 -1.49 -3.88 -16.95
N HIS A 284 -2.09 -4.02 -18.13
CA HIS A 284 -1.93 -3.06 -19.24
C HIS A 284 -2.17 -1.60 -18.83
N ALA A 285 -3.22 -1.32 -18.05
CA ALA A 285 -3.53 0.04 -17.62
C ALA A 285 -2.40 0.64 -16.77
N VAL A 286 -1.83 -0.15 -15.86
CA VAL A 286 -0.68 0.27 -15.04
C VAL A 286 0.57 0.46 -15.90
N ALA A 287 0.80 -0.40 -16.89
CA ALA A 287 1.93 -0.26 -17.82
C ALA A 287 1.91 1.08 -18.56
N VAL A 288 0.75 1.43 -19.13
CA VAL A 288 0.54 2.71 -19.81
C VAL A 288 0.76 3.86 -18.84
N ALA A 289 0.20 3.79 -17.63
CA ALA A 289 0.34 4.85 -16.64
C ALA A 289 1.79 5.07 -16.19
N VAL A 290 2.58 4.00 -16.03
CA VAL A 290 3.99 4.07 -15.66
C VAL A 290 4.82 4.69 -16.81
N LEU A 291 4.56 4.32 -18.06
CA LEU A 291 5.21 4.93 -19.24
C LEU A 291 4.89 6.42 -19.35
N ASP A 292 3.63 6.78 -19.18
CA ASP A 292 3.18 8.17 -19.25
C ASP A 292 3.74 9.01 -18.10
N MET A 293 3.81 8.45 -16.89
CA MET A 293 4.45 9.09 -15.74
C MET A 293 5.93 9.35 -16.00
N TYR A 294 6.67 8.37 -16.54
CA TYR A 294 8.08 8.57 -16.88
C TYR A 294 8.25 9.67 -17.92
N ARG A 295 7.42 9.65 -18.98
CA ARG A 295 7.46 10.69 -20.03
C ARG A 295 7.22 12.08 -19.48
N ARG A 296 6.28 12.25 -18.54
CA ARG A 296 5.97 13.55 -17.93
C ARG A 296 7.08 14.07 -17.02
N MET A 297 7.74 13.18 -16.27
CA MET A 297 8.71 13.59 -15.25
C MET A 297 10.14 13.66 -15.76
N GLY A 298 10.52 12.84 -16.75
CA GLY A 298 11.82 12.92 -17.43
C GLY A 298 13.04 12.82 -16.52
N THR A 299 12.93 12.15 -15.35
CA THR A 299 14.02 12.12 -14.37
C THR A 299 14.81 10.80 -14.40
N ASP A 300 16.09 10.91 -14.79
CA ASP A 300 17.07 9.80 -14.71
C ASP A 300 17.18 9.23 -13.29
N LYS A 301 16.98 10.07 -12.27
CA LYS A 301 17.09 9.70 -10.85
C LYS A 301 16.18 8.54 -10.45
N ASN A 302 15.08 8.33 -11.17
CA ASN A 302 14.11 7.27 -10.87
C ASN A 302 14.08 6.18 -11.95
N PHE A 303 14.99 6.21 -12.94
CA PHE A 303 14.98 5.27 -14.07
C PHE A 303 14.90 3.80 -13.63
N GLU A 304 15.71 3.41 -12.66
CA GLU A 304 15.73 2.04 -12.12
C GLU A 304 14.39 1.62 -11.50
N LEU A 305 13.65 2.56 -10.90
CA LEU A 305 12.35 2.28 -10.28
C LEU A 305 11.25 2.09 -11.32
N PHE A 306 11.29 2.88 -12.39
CA PHE A 306 10.41 2.68 -13.54
C PHE A 306 10.69 1.35 -14.23
N MET A 307 11.97 1.02 -14.41
CA MET A 307 12.40 -0.27 -14.94
C MET A 307 11.93 -1.43 -14.06
N ARG A 308 12.03 -1.30 -12.73
CA ARG A 308 11.50 -2.29 -11.78
C ARG A 308 9.98 -2.43 -11.89
N ALA A 309 9.26 -1.32 -12.00
CA ALA A 309 7.80 -1.32 -12.16
C ALA A 309 7.38 -2.04 -13.46
N ILE A 310 8.02 -1.71 -14.57
CA ILE A 310 7.73 -2.27 -15.89
C ILE A 310 8.16 -3.73 -16.02
N GLY A 311 9.32 -4.11 -15.50
CA GLY A 311 9.86 -5.47 -15.63
C GLY A 311 9.00 -6.55 -14.97
N GLY A 312 8.15 -6.18 -14.00
CA GLY A 312 7.17 -7.10 -13.41
C GLY A 312 5.86 -7.21 -14.17
N ILE A 313 5.62 -6.36 -15.17
CA ILE A 313 4.39 -6.36 -15.95
C ILE A 313 4.43 -7.51 -16.95
N THR A 314 3.48 -8.43 -16.80
CA THR A 314 3.42 -9.66 -17.62
C THR A 314 2.19 -9.71 -18.53
N ASP A 315 1.30 -8.71 -18.47
CA ASP A 315 0.11 -8.62 -19.33
C ASP A 315 0.48 -8.32 -20.80
N PRO A 316 0.31 -9.29 -21.72
CA PRO A 316 0.72 -9.13 -23.12
C PRO A 316 0.02 -7.99 -23.85
N ARG A 317 -1.15 -7.52 -23.37
CA ARG A 317 -1.85 -6.37 -23.95
C ARG A 317 -1.00 -5.10 -23.90
N ALA A 318 -0.04 -5.02 -22.97
CA ALA A 318 0.89 -3.91 -22.86
C ALA A 318 1.93 -3.86 -23.97
N VAL A 319 2.19 -4.95 -24.71
CA VAL A 319 3.18 -4.99 -25.81
C VAL A 319 2.94 -3.86 -26.82
N SER A 320 1.68 -3.62 -27.20
CA SER A 320 1.31 -2.53 -28.11
C SER A 320 1.72 -1.13 -27.60
N ALA A 321 1.50 -0.86 -26.31
CA ALA A 321 1.87 0.41 -25.68
C ALA A 321 3.39 0.59 -25.61
N PHE A 322 4.13 -0.47 -25.31
CA PHE A 322 5.60 -0.42 -25.34
C PHE A 322 6.13 -0.29 -26.77
N ALA A 323 5.52 -0.95 -27.76
CA ALA A 323 5.89 -0.81 -29.16
C ALA A 323 5.70 0.63 -29.66
N GLU A 324 4.57 1.26 -29.31
CA GLU A 324 4.34 2.67 -29.60
C GLU A 324 5.35 3.57 -28.91
N ALA A 325 5.61 3.35 -27.62
CA ALA A 325 6.58 4.12 -26.85
C ALA A 325 8.01 3.97 -27.39
N LEU A 326 8.37 2.78 -27.89
CA LEU A 326 9.65 2.55 -28.53
C LEU A 326 9.75 3.29 -29.87
N GLY A 327 8.75 3.16 -30.76
CA GLY A 327 8.78 3.73 -32.11
C GLY A 327 8.73 5.27 -32.20
N ARG A 328 8.61 5.99 -31.08
CA ARG A 328 8.70 7.45 -31.04
C ARG A 328 10.16 7.90 -31.09
N HIS A 329 10.67 8.14 -32.29
CA HIS A 329 12.08 8.51 -32.53
C HIS A 329 12.41 9.98 -32.22
N ASP A 330 11.40 10.85 -32.13
CA ASP A 330 11.58 12.30 -31.90
C ASP A 330 11.54 12.68 -30.40
N ASP A 331 11.34 11.70 -29.52
CA ASP A 331 11.21 11.91 -28.09
C ASP A 331 12.62 11.97 -27.45
N GLN A 332 13.00 13.12 -26.90
CA GLN A 332 14.26 13.29 -26.14
C GLN A 332 14.24 12.52 -24.82
N SER A 333 13.09 11.99 -24.41
CA SER A 333 12.99 11.19 -23.19
C SER A 333 13.56 9.79 -23.36
N ASP A 334 14.10 9.28 -22.26
CA ASP A 334 14.57 7.91 -22.12
C ASP A 334 13.41 6.87 -22.06
N VAL A 335 12.19 7.25 -22.46
CA VAL A 335 11.01 6.36 -22.48
C VAL A 335 11.27 5.14 -23.37
N TRP A 336 11.95 5.34 -24.51
CA TRP A 336 12.27 4.25 -25.43
C TRP A 336 13.15 3.17 -24.78
N LYS A 337 14.00 3.55 -23.83
CA LYS A 337 14.87 2.63 -23.07
C LYS A 337 14.04 1.72 -22.18
N ILE A 338 13.05 2.28 -21.48
CA ILE A 338 12.10 1.53 -20.66
C ILE A 338 11.23 0.64 -21.54
N ALA A 339 10.80 1.16 -22.69
CA ALA A 339 9.98 0.40 -23.61
C ALA A 339 10.69 -0.81 -24.20
N ALA A 340 11.96 -0.66 -24.57
CA ALA A 340 12.78 -1.77 -25.04
C ALA A 340 12.91 -2.88 -23.99
N VAL A 341 13.05 -2.52 -22.71
CA VAL A 341 13.18 -3.48 -21.60
C VAL A 341 11.84 -4.15 -21.28
N GLY A 342 10.74 -3.40 -21.34
CA GLY A 342 9.40 -3.98 -21.23
C GLY A 342 9.19 -5.05 -22.28
N LEU A 343 9.48 -4.74 -23.55
CA LEU A 343 9.37 -5.67 -24.67
C LEU A 343 10.25 -6.92 -24.50
N SER A 344 11.51 -6.75 -24.06
CA SER A 344 12.40 -7.90 -23.82
C SER A 344 11.89 -8.81 -22.70
N SER A 345 11.25 -8.23 -21.68
CA SER A 345 10.67 -8.95 -20.55
C SER A 345 9.42 -9.76 -20.93
N PHE A 346 8.58 -9.27 -21.86
CA PHE A 346 7.47 -10.07 -22.39
C PHE A 346 7.98 -11.28 -23.17
N GLY A 347 9.00 -11.07 -24.01
CA GLY A 347 9.55 -12.10 -24.88
C GLY A 347 8.46 -12.79 -25.72
N THR A 348 7.44 -12.05 -26.15
CA THR A 348 6.44 -12.56 -27.09
C THR A 348 6.94 -12.43 -28.53
N ALA A 349 6.31 -13.14 -29.46
CA ALA A 349 6.56 -13.01 -30.90
C ALA A 349 6.57 -11.54 -31.35
N GLU A 350 5.48 -10.85 -31.02
CA GLU A 350 5.25 -9.45 -31.37
C GLU A 350 6.31 -8.54 -30.75
N ALA A 351 6.69 -8.77 -29.49
CA ALA A 351 7.70 -7.96 -28.83
C ALA A 351 9.10 -8.13 -29.46
N VAL A 352 9.47 -9.36 -29.81
CA VAL A 352 10.72 -9.67 -30.52
C VAL A 352 10.73 -9.01 -31.90
N ASP A 353 9.64 -9.13 -32.67
CA ASP A 353 9.53 -8.53 -33.99
C ASP A 353 9.68 -7.01 -33.94
N VAL A 354 9.05 -6.36 -32.95
CA VAL A 354 9.19 -4.92 -32.71
C VAL A 354 10.65 -4.56 -32.40
N LEU A 355 11.31 -5.25 -31.46
CA LEU A 355 12.70 -4.98 -31.10
C LEU A 355 13.65 -5.14 -32.30
N VAL A 356 13.51 -6.22 -33.06
CA VAL A 356 14.34 -6.50 -34.24
C VAL A 356 14.11 -5.46 -35.34
N LYS A 357 12.85 -5.12 -35.61
CA LYS A 357 12.49 -4.07 -36.58
C LYS A 357 13.13 -2.73 -36.19
N GLU A 358 12.98 -2.31 -34.95
CA GLU A 358 13.51 -1.04 -34.46
C GLU A 358 15.05 -1.02 -34.45
N ALA A 359 15.70 -2.14 -34.11
CA ALA A 359 17.16 -2.27 -34.16
C ALA A 359 17.71 -2.15 -35.59
N ARG A 360 16.95 -2.56 -36.61
CA ARG A 360 17.32 -2.40 -38.03
C ARG A 360 17.15 -0.96 -38.53
N LEU A 361 16.14 -0.25 -38.02
CA LEU A 361 15.86 1.13 -38.39
C LEU A 361 16.82 2.12 -37.70
N ALA A 362 17.33 1.77 -36.52
CA ALA A 362 18.28 2.59 -35.78
C ALA A 362 19.63 2.73 -36.53
N GLN A 363 20.20 3.94 -36.49
CA GLN A 363 21.48 4.24 -37.12
C GLN A 363 22.59 3.32 -36.59
N GLU A 364 23.46 2.85 -37.48
CA GLU A 364 24.61 2.03 -37.11
C GLU A 364 25.54 2.77 -36.12
N GLY A 365 25.97 2.06 -35.07
CA GLY A 365 26.82 2.64 -34.02
C GLY A 365 26.10 3.54 -33.01
N SER A 366 24.79 3.78 -33.17
CA SER A 366 24.02 4.56 -32.18
C SER A 366 23.79 3.79 -30.88
N GLU A 367 23.72 4.52 -29.76
CA GLU A 367 23.33 3.97 -28.45
C GLU A 367 22.01 3.21 -28.54
N ARG A 368 21.04 3.76 -29.28
CA ARG A 368 19.74 3.14 -29.50
C ARG A 368 19.85 1.77 -30.15
N ARG A 369 20.63 1.65 -31.22
CA ARG A 369 20.85 0.36 -31.89
C ARG A 369 21.51 -0.64 -30.95
N GLN A 370 22.59 -0.23 -30.27
CA GLN A 370 23.32 -1.12 -29.37
C GLN A 370 22.43 -1.62 -28.24
N ARG A 371 21.66 -0.73 -27.61
CA ARG A 371 20.75 -1.12 -26.54
C ARG A 371 19.65 -2.06 -27.01
N LEU A 372 19.06 -1.82 -28.18
CA LEU A 372 18.06 -2.74 -28.72
C LEU A 372 18.63 -4.13 -29.00
N ILE A 373 19.87 -4.22 -29.48
CA ILE A 373 20.60 -5.47 -29.65
C ILE A 373 20.80 -6.17 -28.29
N ASP A 374 21.21 -5.41 -27.26
CA ASP A 374 21.39 -5.96 -25.91
C ASP A 374 20.06 -6.47 -25.33
N GLU A 375 18.95 -5.75 -25.55
CA GLU A 375 17.61 -6.17 -25.11
C GLU A 375 17.08 -7.39 -25.88
N ILE A 376 17.37 -7.51 -27.18
CA ILE A 376 17.09 -8.74 -27.95
C ILE A 376 17.83 -9.91 -27.30
N ALA A 377 19.11 -9.76 -27.00
CA ALA A 377 19.93 -10.82 -26.40
C ALA A 377 19.44 -11.24 -24.99
N ARG A 378 18.78 -10.34 -24.25
CA ARG A 378 18.22 -10.60 -22.91
C ARG A 378 16.90 -11.37 -22.94
N VAL A 379 16.25 -11.50 -24.10
CA VAL A 379 14.99 -12.25 -24.20
C VAL A 379 15.21 -13.69 -23.72
N LYS A 380 14.41 -14.09 -22.74
CA LYS A 380 14.47 -15.41 -22.10
C LYS A 380 13.07 -16.01 -21.97
N ASN A 381 12.39 -16.17 -23.10
CA ASN A 381 11.05 -16.76 -23.15
C ASN A 381 11.02 -17.91 -24.18
N PRO A 382 10.98 -19.18 -23.72
CA PRO A 382 10.90 -20.33 -24.61
C PRO A 382 9.71 -20.30 -25.57
N SER A 383 8.62 -19.60 -25.20
CA SER A 383 7.44 -19.44 -26.07
C SER A 383 7.71 -18.63 -27.33
N ALA A 384 8.76 -17.80 -27.33
CA ALA A 384 9.20 -17.05 -28.52
C ALA A 384 10.26 -17.78 -29.34
N LEU A 385 10.67 -18.99 -28.97
CA LEU A 385 11.76 -19.71 -29.64
C LEU A 385 11.55 -19.83 -31.16
N GLU A 386 10.33 -20.14 -31.59
CA GLU A 386 10.01 -20.22 -33.03
C GLU A 386 10.23 -18.88 -33.73
N ASN A 387 9.80 -17.78 -33.12
CA ASN A 387 9.89 -16.45 -33.71
C ASN A 387 11.32 -15.89 -33.64
N LEU A 388 12.07 -16.22 -32.57
CA LEU A 388 13.48 -15.87 -32.46
C LEU A 388 14.31 -16.56 -33.56
N VAL A 389 14.05 -17.84 -33.86
CA VAL A 389 14.73 -18.56 -34.95
C VAL A 389 14.33 -18.00 -36.31
N LYS A 390 13.03 -17.74 -36.56
CA LYS A 390 12.59 -17.08 -37.80
C LYS A 390 13.24 -15.71 -37.98
N ALA A 391 13.29 -14.91 -36.91
CA ALA A 391 13.97 -13.62 -36.93
C ALA A 391 15.48 -13.79 -37.19
N TYR A 392 16.10 -14.81 -36.62
CA TYR A 392 17.52 -15.11 -36.86
C TYR A 392 17.77 -15.42 -38.34
N ASP A 393 16.99 -16.33 -38.93
CA ASP A 393 17.17 -16.76 -40.32
C ASP A 393 17.04 -15.57 -41.30
N VAL A 394 16.11 -14.64 -41.03
CA VAL A 394 15.94 -13.43 -41.83
C VAL A 394 17.09 -12.42 -41.64
N ASN A 395 17.75 -12.44 -40.48
CA ASN A 395 18.79 -11.47 -40.11
C ASN A 395 20.20 -12.08 -40.06
N GLU A 396 20.42 -13.27 -40.63
CA GLU A 396 21.69 -14.00 -40.57
C GLU A 396 22.88 -13.16 -41.07
N GLN A 397 22.65 -12.30 -42.08
CA GLN A 397 23.68 -11.40 -42.62
C GLN A 397 23.96 -10.17 -41.75
N ASN A 398 23.03 -9.79 -40.86
CA ASN A 398 23.19 -8.66 -39.95
C ASN A 398 23.89 -9.13 -38.66
N GLN A 399 25.21 -9.23 -38.72
CA GLN A 399 26.04 -9.83 -37.66
C GLN A 399 25.67 -9.38 -36.23
N PRO A 400 25.49 -8.07 -35.92
CA PRO A 400 25.09 -7.66 -34.57
C PRO A 400 23.73 -8.22 -34.13
N ILE A 401 22.71 -8.18 -35.00
CA ILE A 401 21.37 -8.66 -34.69
C ILE A 401 21.32 -10.19 -34.65
N ALA A 402 22.01 -10.86 -35.59
CA ALA A 402 22.12 -12.31 -35.63
C ALA A 402 22.75 -12.85 -34.34
N ARG A 403 23.82 -12.21 -33.85
CA ARG A 403 24.46 -12.59 -32.58
C ARG A 403 23.54 -12.41 -31.38
N ALA A 404 22.79 -11.30 -31.31
CA ALA A 404 21.82 -11.10 -30.24
C ALA A 404 20.68 -12.13 -30.27
N LEU A 405 20.14 -12.43 -31.45
CA LEU A 405 19.11 -13.46 -31.62
C LEU A 405 19.64 -14.85 -31.25
N ALA A 406 20.86 -15.19 -31.69
CA ALA A 406 21.52 -16.43 -31.30
C ALA A 406 21.68 -16.55 -29.77
N GLN A 407 22.12 -15.48 -29.10
CA GLN A 407 22.22 -15.44 -27.64
C GLN A 407 20.85 -15.62 -26.96
N ALA A 408 19.81 -14.95 -27.46
CA ALA A 408 18.45 -15.06 -26.94
C ALA A 408 17.89 -16.48 -27.09
N ILE A 409 18.14 -17.13 -28.24
CA ILE A 409 17.75 -18.51 -28.51
C ILE A 409 18.42 -19.47 -27.51
N LEU A 410 19.73 -19.32 -27.28
CA LEU A 410 20.45 -20.14 -26.29
C LEU A 410 19.99 -19.85 -24.86
N ASN A 411 19.64 -18.60 -24.53
CA ASN A 411 19.08 -18.24 -23.22
C ASN A 411 17.73 -18.92 -22.95
N CYS A 412 16.95 -19.24 -24.00
CA CYS A 412 15.71 -20.01 -23.89
C CYS A 412 15.93 -21.50 -23.59
N GLY A 413 17.16 -22.00 -23.74
CA GLY A 413 17.55 -23.39 -23.47
C GLY A 413 17.82 -24.18 -24.75
N GLU A 414 19.02 -24.77 -24.86
CA GLU A 414 19.41 -25.61 -26.00
C GLU A 414 18.52 -26.85 -26.13
N ASP A 415 18.13 -27.43 -25.00
CA ASP A 415 17.20 -28.54 -24.92
C ASP A 415 15.83 -28.20 -25.53
N MET A 416 15.37 -26.96 -25.36
CA MET A 416 14.15 -26.46 -26.00
C MET A 416 14.31 -26.34 -27.52
N VAL A 417 15.49 -25.93 -28.02
CA VAL A 417 15.82 -25.91 -29.46
C VAL A 417 15.77 -27.32 -30.05
N LEU A 418 16.42 -28.29 -29.39
CA LEU A 418 16.43 -29.69 -29.82
C LEU A 418 15.01 -30.27 -29.83
N LYS A 419 14.22 -29.98 -28.81
CA LYS A 419 12.84 -30.45 -28.71
C LYS A 419 11.94 -29.85 -29.80
N GLN A 420 12.12 -28.57 -30.14
CA GLN A 420 11.30 -27.87 -31.13
C GLN A 420 11.64 -28.27 -32.57
N TYR A 421 12.92 -28.44 -32.89
CA TYR A 421 13.39 -28.65 -34.28
C TYR A 421 13.87 -30.08 -34.56
N GLY A 422 13.87 -30.95 -33.57
CA GLY A 422 14.44 -32.30 -33.63
C GLY A 422 15.95 -32.31 -33.43
N GLU A 423 16.51 -33.48 -33.13
CA GLU A 423 17.93 -33.65 -32.79
C GLU A 423 18.88 -33.13 -33.89
N GLU A 424 18.69 -33.54 -35.14
CA GLU A 424 19.64 -33.21 -36.22
C GLU A 424 19.66 -31.71 -36.55
N LYS A 425 18.49 -31.12 -36.82
CA LYS A 425 18.39 -29.68 -37.12
C LYS A 425 18.64 -28.81 -35.90
N GLY A 426 18.18 -29.22 -34.72
CA GLY A 426 18.41 -28.50 -33.48
C GLY A 426 19.89 -28.43 -33.14
N GLN A 427 20.64 -29.53 -33.29
CA GLN A 427 22.09 -29.54 -33.08
C GLN A 427 22.83 -28.66 -34.09
N GLU A 428 22.37 -28.62 -35.34
CA GLU A 428 22.90 -27.71 -36.34
C GLU A 428 22.72 -26.24 -35.92
N TYR A 429 21.50 -25.86 -35.51
CA TYR A 429 21.21 -24.51 -35.01
C TYR A 429 22.09 -24.16 -33.80
N VAL A 430 22.12 -25.01 -32.78
CA VAL A 430 22.94 -24.79 -31.57
C VAL A 430 24.42 -24.61 -31.94
N ARG A 431 24.95 -25.43 -32.85
CA ARG A 431 26.34 -25.31 -33.33
C ARG A 431 26.58 -23.96 -34.01
N ARG A 432 25.70 -23.55 -34.93
CA ARG A 432 25.80 -22.25 -35.63
C ARG A 432 25.74 -21.08 -34.64
N PHE A 433 24.83 -21.13 -33.67
CA PHE A 433 24.69 -20.09 -32.66
C PHE A 433 25.95 -19.97 -31.79
N ARG A 434 26.54 -21.08 -31.35
CA ARG A 434 27.80 -21.07 -30.60
C ARG A 434 28.96 -20.52 -31.43
N GLN A 435 29.10 -20.94 -32.69
CA GLN A 435 30.14 -20.42 -33.58
C GLN A 435 30.06 -18.90 -33.76
N LEU A 436 28.84 -18.35 -33.81
CA LEU A 436 28.62 -16.91 -33.87
C LEU A 436 29.02 -16.18 -32.58
N LEU A 437 28.78 -16.78 -31.42
CA LEU A 437 29.08 -16.15 -30.13
C LEU A 437 30.55 -16.30 -29.73
N GLU A 438 31.16 -17.44 -30.04
CA GLU A 438 32.54 -17.80 -29.74
C GLU A 438 33.32 -18.12 -31.04
N PRO A 439 33.67 -17.11 -31.85
CA PRO A 439 34.42 -17.35 -33.08
C PRO A 439 35.86 -17.81 -32.74
N GLY A 440 36.09 -19.12 -32.71
CA GLY A 440 37.42 -19.71 -32.51
C GLY A 440 37.51 -21.00 -31.70
N MET A 441 36.40 -21.57 -31.21
CA MET A 441 36.37 -22.91 -30.60
C MET A 441 36.07 -24.02 -31.60
#